data_AF-A0A5M6D527-F1
#
_entry.id   AF-A0A5M6D527-F1
#
_cell.length_a   1.000
_cell.length_b   1.000
_cell.length_c   1.000
_cell.angle_alpha   90.00
_cell.angle_beta   90.00
_cell.angle_gamma   90.00
#
_symmetry.space_group_name_H-M   'P 1'
#
loop_
_entity.id
_entity.type
_entity.pdbx_description
1 polymer ?
#
loop_
_entity_poly.entity_id
_entity_poly.type
_entity_poly.pdbx_seq_one_letter_code
_entity_poly.pdbx_strand_id
1 'polypeptide(L)'
;MTKPCCIAVLAVTFCVPAALLADTPSRSLVDQVEDRIVQRTNEFRKQHDLPAVSENDHLQKAAEQFAGWMAANDKYGHHADGRTPAERVTSSGYEYCVVRENIAYRTNPGEVTVESLAEVFAGGWIDSPPHRENMLADYVEETGVAVATEDEETYYAVQLFGRPKSAAIEIRITNRSARRETLAIEANDSRDEFEIPPATVMKLRRCFPSKLQLVDSEDSVSVAESIELTIGEEGLQRKPSEPTVEAESEGQAESTN
;
A
#
# COMPACT_ATOMS: atom_id res chain seq x y z
N MET A 1 -32.26 -80.12 -31.38
CA MET A 1 -32.68 -79.52 -30.10
C MET A 1 -31.47 -79.47 -29.18
N THR A 2 -30.75 -78.36 -29.21
CA THR A 2 -29.50 -78.14 -28.47
C THR A 2 -29.66 -76.79 -27.76
N LYS A 3 -29.63 -76.79 -26.42
CA LYS A 3 -29.76 -75.59 -25.58
C LYS A 3 -28.40 -74.89 -25.49
N PRO A 4 -28.29 -73.57 -25.72
CA PRO A 4 -27.05 -72.83 -25.47
C PRO A 4 -26.94 -72.39 -24.01
N CYS A 5 -25.69 -72.41 -23.55
CA CYS A 5 -25.19 -72.02 -22.25
C CYS A 5 -25.24 -70.49 -22.07
N CYS A 6 -25.78 -69.99 -20.96
CA CYS A 6 -25.71 -68.58 -20.58
C CYS A 6 -24.51 -68.37 -19.63
N ILE A 7 -23.51 -67.61 -20.10
CA ILE A 7 -22.40 -67.10 -19.29
C ILE A 7 -22.87 -65.80 -18.64
N ALA A 8 -22.93 -65.77 -17.31
CA ALA A 8 -23.24 -64.55 -16.55
C ALA A 8 -21.97 -63.70 -16.42
N VAL A 9 -22.01 -62.48 -16.97
CA VAL A 9 -20.96 -61.47 -16.80
C VAL A 9 -21.28 -60.67 -15.55
N LEU A 10 -20.40 -60.75 -14.54
CA LEU A 10 -20.49 -59.94 -13.32
C LEU A 10 -20.06 -58.49 -13.66
N ALA A 11 -21.00 -57.55 -13.65
CA ALA A 11 -20.69 -56.13 -13.77
C ALA A 11 -20.21 -55.60 -12.41
N VAL A 12 -18.92 -55.22 -12.33
CA VAL A 12 -18.36 -54.53 -11.16
C VAL A 12 -18.73 -53.06 -11.27
N THR A 13 -19.69 -52.62 -10.45
CA THR A 13 -20.10 -51.21 -10.39
C THR A 13 -19.07 -50.43 -9.57
N PHE A 14 -18.26 -49.61 -10.24
CA PHE A 14 -17.42 -48.60 -9.57
C PHE A 14 -18.32 -47.49 -9.01
N CYS A 15 -18.50 -47.47 -7.70
CA CYS A 15 -19.11 -46.34 -7.00
C CYS A 15 -18.04 -45.23 -6.92
N VAL A 16 -18.14 -44.24 -7.80
CA VAL A 16 -17.33 -43.02 -7.70
C VAL A 16 -17.84 -42.25 -6.48
N PRO A 17 -17.01 -41.97 -5.45
CA PRO A 17 -17.45 -41.14 -4.34
C PRO A 17 -17.76 -39.74 -4.88
N ALA A 18 -18.99 -39.27 -4.63
CA ALA A 18 -19.38 -37.90 -4.90
C ALA A 18 -18.43 -36.99 -4.11
N ALA A 19 -17.54 -36.29 -4.81
CA ALA A 19 -16.73 -35.24 -4.21
C ALA A 19 -17.69 -34.20 -3.64
N LEU A 20 -17.61 -33.98 -2.32
CA LEU A 20 -18.17 -32.82 -1.66
C LEU A 20 -17.57 -31.57 -2.33
N LEU A 21 -18.34 -30.92 -3.18
CA LEU A 21 -18.06 -29.55 -3.59
C LEU A 21 -18.18 -28.71 -2.31
N ALA A 22 -17.05 -28.25 -1.78
CA ALA A 22 -17.06 -27.25 -0.74
C ALA A 22 -17.76 -26.00 -1.31
N ASP A 23 -18.88 -25.63 -0.71
CA ASP A 23 -19.63 -24.44 -1.04
C ASP A 23 -18.80 -23.24 -0.53
N THR A 24 -18.01 -22.63 -1.40
CA THR A 24 -17.29 -21.41 -1.06
C THR A 24 -18.33 -20.32 -0.80
N PRO A 25 -18.37 -19.69 0.39
CA PRO A 25 -19.37 -18.66 0.66
C PRO A 25 -19.26 -17.54 -0.37
N SER A 26 -20.39 -17.17 -0.96
CA SER A 26 -20.49 -16.00 -1.85
C SER A 26 -20.16 -14.75 -1.04
N ARG A 27 -19.22 -13.92 -1.53
CA ARG A 27 -18.84 -12.65 -0.90
C ARG A 27 -20.03 -11.69 -0.88
N SER A 28 -20.11 -10.86 0.15
CA SER A 28 -21.18 -9.86 0.27
C SER A 28 -21.08 -8.81 -0.85
N LEU A 29 -22.16 -8.05 -1.08
CA LEU A 29 -22.12 -6.92 -2.02
C LEU A 29 -21.10 -5.87 -1.55
N VAL A 30 -21.01 -5.64 -0.24
CA VAL A 30 -20.08 -4.70 0.38
C VAL A 30 -18.63 -5.11 0.13
N ASP A 31 -18.28 -6.39 0.35
CA ASP A 31 -16.92 -6.90 0.11
C ASP A 31 -16.50 -6.68 -1.36
N GLN A 32 -17.42 -6.89 -2.30
CA GLN A 32 -17.18 -6.67 -3.72
C GLN A 32 -17.02 -5.19 -4.07
N VAL A 33 -17.70 -4.29 -3.37
CA VAL A 33 -17.54 -2.84 -3.51
C VAL A 33 -16.18 -2.40 -3.00
N GLU A 34 -15.72 -2.92 -1.85
CA GLU A 34 -14.40 -2.65 -1.29
C GLU A 34 -13.29 -3.06 -2.26
N ASP A 35 -13.34 -4.30 -2.77
CA ASP A 35 -12.44 -4.81 -3.82
C ASP A 35 -12.43 -3.86 -5.04
N ARG A 36 -13.61 -3.40 -5.46
CA ARG A 36 -13.74 -2.52 -6.65
C ARG A 36 -13.19 -1.11 -6.39
N ILE A 37 -13.32 -0.58 -5.18
CA ILE A 37 -12.71 0.70 -4.79
C ILE A 37 -11.18 0.61 -4.83
N VAL A 38 -10.59 -0.48 -4.33
CA VAL A 38 -9.13 -0.71 -4.40
C VAL A 38 -8.68 -0.78 -5.87
N GLN A 39 -9.39 -1.53 -6.71
CA GLN A 39 -9.10 -1.61 -8.15
C GLN A 39 -9.12 -0.23 -8.81
N ARG A 40 -10.19 0.54 -8.59
CA ARG A 40 -10.34 1.90 -9.15
C ARG A 40 -9.25 2.85 -8.65
N THR A 41 -8.86 2.73 -7.39
CA THR A 41 -7.74 3.48 -6.82
C THR A 41 -6.44 3.18 -7.56
N ASN A 42 -6.15 1.89 -7.79
CA ASN A 42 -4.94 1.47 -8.49
C ASN A 42 -4.97 1.77 -10.00
N GLU A 43 -6.14 1.70 -10.64
CA GLU A 43 -6.35 2.17 -12.02
C GLU A 43 -6.07 3.67 -12.14
N PHE A 44 -6.55 4.47 -11.19
CA PHE A 44 -6.32 5.91 -11.13
C PHE A 44 -4.85 6.26 -10.88
N ARG A 45 -4.20 5.58 -9.93
CA ARG A 45 -2.75 5.71 -9.68
C ARG A 45 -1.92 5.37 -10.91
N LYS A 46 -2.27 4.30 -11.63
CA LYS A 46 -1.61 3.90 -12.87
C LYS A 46 -1.74 4.96 -13.98
N GLN A 47 -2.88 5.63 -14.09
CA GLN A 47 -3.06 6.75 -15.04
C GLN A 47 -2.15 7.95 -14.75
N HIS A 48 -1.60 8.01 -13.54
CA HIS A 48 -0.69 9.04 -13.05
C HIS A 48 0.75 8.54 -12.87
N ASP A 49 1.11 7.41 -13.48
CA ASP A 49 2.44 6.79 -13.41
C ASP A 49 2.91 6.46 -11.98
N LEU A 50 1.95 6.23 -11.07
CA LEU A 50 2.23 5.84 -9.69
C LEU A 50 2.14 4.32 -9.49
N PRO A 51 2.96 3.74 -8.60
CA PRO A 51 2.82 2.35 -8.20
C PRO A 51 1.46 2.06 -7.57
N ALA A 52 0.94 0.86 -7.80
CA ALA A 52 -0.24 0.38 -7.10
C ALA A 52 0.03 0.26 -5.60
N VAL A 53 -0.97 0.59 -4.78
CA VAL A 53 -0.97 0.28 -3.35
C VAL A 53 -1.42 -1.17 -3.12
N SER A 54 -0.80 -1.85 -2.16
CA SER A 54 -1.20 -3.19 -1.73
C SER A 54 -2.17 -3.14 -0.57
N GLU A 55 -3.10 -4.07 -0.50
CA GLU A 55 -4.01 -4.19 0.64
C GLU A 55 -3.25 -4.63 1.89
N ASN A 56 -3.60 -4.06 3.05
CA ASN A 56 -3.00 -4.37 4.34
C ASN A 56 -4.08 -4.64 5.40
N ASP A 57 -4.02 -5.81 6.04
CA ASP A 57 -5.04 -6.29 6.99
C ASP A 57 -5.23 -5.36 8.20
N HIS A 58 -4.18 -4.68 8.67
CA HIS A 58 -4.30 -3.76 9.80
C HIS A 58 -5.00 -2.46 9.38
N LEU A 59 -4.73 -1.95 8.18
CA LEU A 59 -5.46 -0.80 7.63
C LEU A 59 -6.91 -1.17 7.34
N GLN A 60 -7.15 -2.35 6.76
CA GLN A 60 -8.49 -2.89 6.50
C GLN A 60 -9.31 -2.95 7.78
N LYS A 61 -8.75 -3.58 8.82
CA LYS A 61 -9.38 -3.68 10.14
C LYS A 61 -9.68 -2.32 10.78
N ALA A 62 -8.85 -1.30 10.55
CA ALA A 62 -9.12 0.06 11.04
C ALA A 62 -10.25 0.73 10.26
N ALA A 63 -10.29 0.54 8.93
CA ALA A 63 -11.35 1.04 8.07
C ALA A 63 -12.69 0.41 8.46
N GLU A 64 -12.75 -0.91 8.63
CA GLU A 64 -13.96 -1.67 8.99
C GLU A 64 -14.55 -1.17 10.32
N GLN A 65 -13.70 -1.03 11.34
CA GLN A 65 -14.14 -0.53 12.64
C GLN A 65 -14.72 0.87 12.55
N PHE A 66 -14.12 1.75 11.74
CA PHE A 66 -14.56 3.14 11.67
C PHE A 66 -15.79 3.32 10.78
N ALA A 67 -15.85 2.66 9.64
CA ALA A 67 -17.02 2.63 8.77
C ALA A 67 -18.23 2.07 9.54
N GLY A 68 -18.06 0.92 10.21
CA GLY A 68 -19.10 0.30 11.04
C GLY A 68 -19.52 1.20 12.20
N TRP A 69 -18.57 1.88 12.86
CA TRP A 69 -18.90 2.84 13.90
C TRP A 69 -19.73 4.02 13.37
N MET A 70 -19.37 4.60 12.21
CA MET A 70 -20.12 5.69 11.58
C MET A 70 -21.54 5.26 11.22
N ALA A 71 -21.70 4.06 10.65
CA ALA A 71 -23.00 3.47 10.32
C ALA A 71 -23.86 3.24 11.58
N ALA A 72 -23.30 2.61 12.62
CA ALA A 72 -24.04 2.29 13.85
C ALA A 72 -24.44 3.51 14.70
N ASN A 73 -23.85 4.68 14.43
CA ASN A 73 -24.08 5.90 15.23
C ASN A 73 -24.68 7.05 14.44
N ASP A 74 -25.01 6.87 13.15
CA ASP A 74 -25.49 7.91 12.23
C ASP A 74 -24.61 9.18 12.27
N LYS A 75 -23.29 9.00 12.32
CA LYS A 75 -22.32 10.08 12.48
C LYS A 75 -21.27 10.04 11.38
N TYR A 76 -20.82 11.23 10.97
CA TYR A 76 -19.83 11.38 9.92
C TYR A 76 -18.76 12.42 10.28
N GLY A 77 -17.51 12.11 9.96
CA GLY A 77 -16.38 13.03 10.08
C GLY A 77 -15.12 12.34 10.58
N HIS A 78 -13.94 12.84 10.20
CA HIS A 78 -12.63 12.25 10.50
C HIS A 78 -12.34 12.02 12.00
N HIS A 79 -13.09 12.67 12.89
CA HIS A 79 -12.97 12.55 14.35
C HIS A 79 -14.29 12.18 15.03
N ALA A 80 -15.24 11.61 14.29
CA ALA A 80 -16.60 11.38 14.80
C ALA A 80 -16.63 10.44 16.02
N ASP A 81 -15.70 9.48 16.08
CA ASP A 81 -15.47 8.55 17.19
C ASP A 81 -14.57 9.13 18.31
N GLY A 82 -14.16 10.40 18.20
CA GLY A 82 -13.26 11.07 19.12
C GLY A 82 -11.77 10.74 18.92
N ARG A 83 -11.41 10.02 17.86
CA ARG A 83 -10.03 9.65 17.53
C ARG A 83 -9.58 10.26 16.20
N THR A 84 -8.28 10.41 16.05
CA THR A 84 -7.63 10.72 14.78
C THR A 84 -7.47 9.44 13.93
N PRO A 85 -7.27 9.56 12.60
CA PRO A 85 -6.96 8.40 11.77
C PRO A 85 -5.71 7.63 12.23
N ALA A 86 -4.70 8.36 12.69
CA ALA A 86 -3.45 7.79 13.22
C ALA A 86 -3.68 6.92 14.47
N GLU A 87 -4.51 7.39 15.41
CA GLU A 87 -4.88 6.61 16.59
C GLU A 87 -5.66 5.35 16.22
N ARG A 88 -6.56 5.44 15.23
CA ARG A 88 -7.32 4.29 14.72
C ARG A 88 -6.39 3.21 14.14
N VAL A 89 -5.49 3.56 13.22
CA VAL A 89 -4.58 2.56 12.63
C VAL A 89 -3.55 2.03 13.64
N THR A 90 -3.12 2.84 14.61
CA THR A 90 -2.25 2.35 15.70
C THR A 90 -2.99 1.29 16.52
N SER A 91 -4.27 1.53 16.83
CA SER A 91 -5.08 0.60 17.61
C SER A 91 -5.38 -0.72 16.88
N SER A 92 -5.34 -0.74 15.54
CA SER A 92 -5.46 -1.96 14.75
C SER A 92 -4.15 -2.74 14.60
N GLY A 93 -3.02 -2.18 15.07
CA GLY A 93 -1.69 -2.78 15.04
C GLY A 93 -0.81 -2.31 13.89
N TYR A 94 -1.24 -1.31 13.10
CA TYR A 94 -0.45 -0.78 12.01
C TYR A 94 0.65 0.17 12.52
N GLU A 95 1.91 -0.22 12.40
CA GLU A 95 3.05 0.66 12.66
C GLU A 95 3.30 1.58 11.47
N TYR A 96 2.82 2.83 11.54
CA TYR A 96 2.92 3.76 10.42
C TYR A 96 4.15 4.68 10.47
N CYS A 97 4.64 5.05 9.29
CA CYS A 97 5.44 6.25 9.06
C CYS A 97 4.51 7.40 8.59
N VAL A 98 3.57 7.08 7.69
CA VAL A 98 2.57 8.01 7.15
C VAL A 98 1.20 7.34 7.13
N VAL A 99 0.14 8.11 7.39
CA VAL A 99 -1.26 7.69 7.26
C VAL A 99 -2.03 8.81 6.58
N ARG A 100 -2.91 8.46 5.63
CA ARG A 100 -3.91 9.35 5.04
C ARG A 100 -5.29 8.69 5.10
N GLU A 101 -6.35 9.48 5.16
CA GLU A 101 -7.72 8.99 5.25
C GLU A 101 -8.63 9.74 4.28
N ASN A 102 -9.36 8.97 3.50
CA ASN A 102 -10.54 9.41 2.78
C ASN A 102 -11.76 8.80 3.46
N ILE A 103 -12.80 9.61 3.67
CA ILE A 103 -14.11 9.13 4.09
C ILE A 103 -15.18 9.68 3.15
N ALA A 104 -16.27 8.96 3.01
CA ALA A 104 -17.45 9.42 2.31
C ALA A 104 -18.69 8.76 2.92
N TYR A 105 -19.85 9.36 2.69
CA TYR A 105 -21.12 8.67 2.90
C TYR A 105 -22.08 8.99 1.78
N ARG A 106 -23.04 8.10 1.54
CA ARG A 106 -24.12 8.31 0.60
C ARG A 106 -25.41 7.75 1.16
N THR A 107 -26.43 8.60 1.24
CA THR A 107 -27.80 8.20 1.56
C THR A 107 -28.62 8.08 0.28
N ASN A 108 -29.54 7.11 0.24
CA ASN A 108 -30.42 6.80 -0.88
C ASN A 108 -29.64 6.66 -2.20
N PRO A 109 -28.70 5.71 -2.30
CA PRO A 109 -27.90 5.51 -3.52
C PRO A 109 -28.73 5.11 -4.75
N GLY A 110 -29.99 4.72 -4.57
CA GLY A 110 -30.83 4.16 -5.62
C GLY A 110 -30.60 2.66 -5.74
N GLU A 111 -30.59 2.13 -6.97
CA GLU A 111 -30.19 0.74 -7.20
C GLU A 111 -28.71 0.57 -6.86
N VAL A 112 -28.41 -0.22 -5.83
CA VAL A 112 -27.04 -0.49 -5.39
C VAL A 112 -26.48 -1.67 -6.18
N THR A 113 -25.57 -1.36 -7.08
CA THR A 113 -24.66 -2.34 -7.69
C THR A 113 -23.23 -2.09 -7.20
N VAL A 114 -22.38 -3.12 -7.32
CA VAL A 114 -20.95 -3.02 -7.03
C VAL A 114 -20.33 -1.81 -7.74
N GLU A 115 -20.61 -1.65 -9.03
CA GLU A 115 -20.02 -0.60 -9.83
C GLU A 115 -20.55 0.79 -9.45
N SER A 116 -21.87 0.92 -9.23
CA SER A 116 -22.47 2.21 -8.88
C SER A 116 -21.97 2.75 -7.54
N LEU A 117 -21.82 1.89 -6.53
CA LEU A 117 -21.42 2.34 -5.20
C LEU A 117 -19.91 2.62 -5.15
N ALA A 118 -19.10 1.80 -5.82
CA ALA A 118 -17.67 2.05 -5.97
C ALA A 118 -17.39 3.34 -6.75
N GLU A 119 -18.15 3.64 -7.81
CA GLU A 119 -18.05 4.91 -8.54
C GLU A 119 -18.40 6.11 -7.66
N VAL A 120 -19.49 6.02 -6.87
CA VAL A 120 -19.88 7.11 -5.96
C VAL A 120 -18.76 7.45 -4.97
N PHE A 121 -18.11 6.44 -4.38
CA PHE A 121 -17.06 6.67 -3.40
C PHE A 121 -15.71 7.00 -4.05
N ALA A 122 -15.17 6.12 -4.88
CA ALA A 122 -13.86 6.33 -5.49
C ALA A 122 -13.87 7.54 -6.46
N GLY A 123 -14.92 7.68 -7.29
CA GLY A 123 -15.09 8.84 -8.16
C GLY A 123 -15.25 10.14 -7.37
N GLY A 124 -16.05 10.11 -6.30
CA GLY A 124 -16.22 11.25 -5.39
C GLY A 124 -14.91 11.70 -4.74
N TRP A 125 -14.03 10.76 -4.37
CA TRP A 125 -12.69 11.08 -3.88
C TRP A 125 -11.76 11.62 -4.97
N ILE A 126 -11.80 11.04 -6.18
CA ILE A 126 -11.01 11.49 -7.33
C ILE A 126 -11.33 12.94 -7.73
N ASP A 127 -12.60 13.33 -7.63
CA ASP A 127 -13.09 14.66 -8.00
C ASP A 127 -12.90 15.71 -6.89
N SER A 128 -12.54 15.28 -5.68
CA SER A 128 -12.34 16.15 -4.53
C SER A 128 -10.85 16.41 -4.31
N PRO A 129 -10.35 17.65 -4.45
CA PRO A 129 -8.91 17.95 -4.33
C PRO A 129 -8.22 17.35 -3.09
N PRO A 130 -8.72 17.51 -1.85
CA PRO A 130 -8.05 16.95 -0.68
C PRO A 130 -8.05 15.41 -0.65
N HIS A 131 -9.09 14.75 -1.16
CA HIS A 131 -9.13 13.29 -1.21
C HIS A 131 -8.27 12.74 -2.36
N ARG A 132 -8.26 13.44 -3.49
CA ARG A 132 -7.43 13.14 -4.65
C ARG A 132 -5.94 13.20 -4.30
N GLU A 133 -5.53 14.18 -3.50
CA GLU A 133 -4.15 14.29 -2.99
C GLU A 133 -3.73 13.02 -2.24
N ASN A 134 -4.61 12.43 -1.42
CA ASN A 134 -4.32 11.18 -0.72
C ASN A 134 -4.16 9.99 -1.69
N MET A 135 -5.04 9.89 -2.69
CA MET A 135 -4.99 8.82 -3.69
C MET A 135 -3.74 8.88 -4.57
N LEU A 136 -3.23 10.10 -4.83
CA LEU A 136 -2.02 10.35 -5.64
C LEU A 136 -0.75 10.56 -4.81
N ALA A 137 -0.80 10.37 -3.49
CA ALA A 137 0.40 10.41 -2.67
C ALA A 137 1.40 9.36 -3.17
N ASP A 138 2.57 9.79 -3.62
CA ASP A 138 3.60 8.92 -4.20
C ASP A 138 4.37 8.10 -3.15
N TYR A 139 4.23 8.47 -1.88
CA TYR A 139 4.90 7.87 -0.74
C TYR A 139 4.05 6.83 0.03
N VAL A 140 2.77 6.66 -0.31
CA VAL A 140 1.94 5.61 0.27
C VAL A 140 2.12 4.30 -0.52
N GLU A 141 2.19 3.19 0.20
CA GLU A 141 2.50 1.87 -0.34
C GLU A 141 1.34 0.89 -0.09
N GLU A 142 0.55 1.13 0.95
CA GLU A 142 -0.49 0.21 1.42
C GLU A 142 -1.85 0.92 1.54
N THR A 143 -2.94 0.14 1.47
CA THR A 143 -4.32 0.63 1.63
C THR A 143 -5.18 -0.34 2.44
N GLY A 144 -6.24 0.17 3.05
CA GLY A 144 -7.38 -0.60 3.55
C GLY A 144 -8.67 0.15 3.24
N VAL A 145 -9.73 -0.57 2.86
CA VAL A 145 -11.00 0.03 2.42
C VAL A 145 -12.16 -0.71 3.05
N ALA A 146 -13.05 0.03 3.71
CA ALA A 146 -14.27 -0.56 4.22
C ALA A 146 -15.51 0.26 3.83
N VAL A 147 -16.60 -0.45 3.59
CA VAL A 147 -17.93 0.12 3.42
C VAL A 147 -18.87 -0.49 4.46
N ALA A 148 -19.70 0.33 5.10
CA ALA A 148 -20.66 -0.14 6.10
C ALA A 148 -22.02 0.55 5.96
N THR A 149 -23.07 -0.16 6.35
CA THR A 149 -24.45 0.32 6.38
C THR A 149 -25.22 -0.47 7.45
N GLU A 150 -26.22 0.16 8.08
CA GLU A 150 -27.16 -0.50 9.00
C GLU A 150 -28.55 -0.68 8.38
N ASP A 151 -28.91 0.17 7.43
CA ASP A 151 -30.26 0.31 6.86
C ASP A 151 -30.34 -0.03 5.37
N GLU A 152 -29.20 -0.31 4.72
CA GLU A 152 -29.06 -0.45 3.26
C GLU A 152 -29.52 0.79 2.46
N GLU A 153 -29.72 1.92 3.14
CA GLU A 153 -30.08 3.22 2.55
C GLU A 153 -28.92 4.20 2.67
N THR A 154 -28.18 4.18 3.78
CA THR A 154 -27.01 5.01 4.04
C THR A 154 -25.76 4.16 4.14
N TYR A 155 -24.84 4.38 3.22
CA TYR A 155 -23.54 3.71 3.17
C TYR A 155 -22.44 4.68 3.57
N TYR A 156 -21.52 4.22 4.41
CA TYR A 156 -20.32 4.94 4.84
C TYR A 156 -19.11 4.21 4.29
N ALA A 157 -18.18 4.94 3.67
CA ALA A 157 -16.93 4.40 3.16
C ALA A 157 -15.74 5.05 3.86
N VAL A 158 -14.75 4.24 4.18
CA VAL A 158 -13.45 4.65 4.70
C VAL A 158 -12.38 4.03 3.82
N GLN A 159 -11.44 4.84 3.35
CA GLN A 159 -10.21 4.39 2.70
C GLN A 159 -9.01 4.98 3.45
N LEU A 160 -8.16 4.10 3.96
CA LEU A 160 -6.93 4.45 4.64
C LEU A 160 -5.75 4.13 3.73
N PHE A 161 -4.81 5.06 3.60
CA PHE A 161 -3.52 4.82 2.95
C PHE A 161 -2.40 4.85 3.97
N GLY A 162 -1.41 3.97 3.81
CA GLY A 162 -0.29 3.84 4.72
C GLY A 162 1.06 3.80 4.02
N ARG A 163 2.06 4.41 4.66
CA ARG A 163 3.46 4.02 4.50
C ARG A 163 3.87 3.31 5.78
N PRO A 164 4.25 2.03 5.76
CA PRO A 164 4.60 1.33 6.97
C PRO A 164 5.91 1.89 7.52
N LYS A 165 6.09 1.82 8.84
CA LYS A 165 7.32 2.26 9.51
C LYS A 165 8.55 1.55 8.96
N SER A 166 8.42 0.28 8.58
CA SER A 166 9.48 -0.51 7.92
C SER A 166 9.93 0.06 6.57
N ALA A 167 9.06 0.77 5.86
CA ALA A 167 9.38 1.45 4.60
C ALA A 167 9.96 2.87 4.81
N ALA A 168 10.33 3.26 6.03
CA ALA A 168 10.99 4.54 6.24
C ALA A 168 12.29 4.64 5.43
N ILE A 169 12.52 5.79 4.82
CA ILE A 169 13.68 6.09 4.00
C ILE A 169 14.87 6.35 4.91
N GLU A 170 15.86 5.47 4.88
CA GLU A 170 17.12 5.65 5.60
C GLU A 170 18.14 6.36 4.72
N ILE A 171 18.58 7.54 5.14
CA ILE A 171 19.57 8.34 4.41
C ILE A 171 20.83 8.41 5.25
N ARG A 172 21.94 7.92 4.69
CA ARG A 172 23.27 8.03 5.28
C ARG A 172 24.12 8.97 4.47
N ILE A 173 24.52 10.10 5.05
CA ILE A 173 25.40 11.07 4.39
C ILE A 173 26.77 11.04 5.08
N THR A 174 27.83 10.88 4.30
CA THR A 174 29.21 10.99 4.78
C THR A 174 29.84 12.26 4.24
N ASN A 175 30.23 13.19 5.12
CA ASN A 175 31.02 14.33 4.69
C ASN A 175 32.51 13.94 4.63
N ARG A 176 33.03 13.80 3.41
CA ARG A 176 34.45 13.54 3.12
C ARG A 176 35.20 14.81 2.71
N SER A 177 34.51 15.95 2.60
CA SER A 177 35.16 17.23 2.33
C SER A 177 36.01 17.67 3.54
N ALA A 178 36.97 18.54 3.28
CA ALA A 178 37.82 19.11 4.33
C ALA A 178 37.10 20.20 5.16
N ARG A 179 35.87 20.57 4.81
CA ARG A 179 35.12 21.69 5.41
C ARG A 179 33.78 21.24 5.98
N ARG A 180 33.22 22.09 6.83
CA ARG A 180 31.83 21.98 7.26
C ARG A 180 30.93 22.33 6.07
N GLU A 181 29.88 21.54 5.90
CA GLU A 181 28.89 21.72 4.85
C GLU A 181 27.51 21.90 5.47
N THR A 182 26.65 22.68 4.84
CA THR A 182 25.24 22.82 5.27
C THR A 182 24.35 22.10 4.27
N LEU A 183 23.59 21.13 4.75
CA LEU A 183 22.64 20.36 3.95
C LEU A 183 21.21 20.84 4.23
N ALA A 184 20.54 21.34 3.21
CA ALA A 184 19.11 21.57 3.21
C ALA A 184 18.36 20.28 2.81
N ILE A 185 17.29 19.98 3.55
CA ILE A 185 16.40 18.85 3.30
C ILE A 185 14.98 19.39 3.18
N GLU A 186 14.40 19.22 2.00
CA GLU A 186 13.05 19.66 1.67
C GLU A 186 12.13 18.44 1.55
N ALA A 187 11.03 18.41 2.32
CA ALA A 187 10.01 17.37 2.24
C ALA A 187 8.68 17.88 2.78
N ASN A 188 7.57 17.59 2.09
CA ASN A 188 6.21 17.90 2.54
C ASN A 188 6.08 19.35 3.07
N ASP A 189 6.43 20.31 2.22
CA ASP A 189 6.43 21.76 2.47
C ASP A 189 7.33 22.26 3.62
N SER A 190 8.19 21.40 4.16
CA SER A 190 9.16 21.74 5.20
C SER A 190 10.57 21.76 4.64
N ARG A 191 11.39 22.71 5.12
CA ARG A 191 12.82 22.83 4.79
C ARG A 191 13.64 22.94 6.06
N ASP A 192 14.46 21.93 6.31
CA ASP A 192 15.36 21.86 7.45
C ASP A 192 16.82 21.98 6.98
N GLU A 193 17.66 22.71 7.71
CA GLU A 193 19.09 22.83 7.41
C GLU A 193 19.94 22.19 8.51
N PHE A 194 20.96 21.43 8.11
CA PHE A 194 21.84 20.70 9.01
C PHE A 194 23.30 20.98 8.69
N GLU A 195 24.07 21.37 9.70
CA GLU A 195 25.53 21.42 9.57
C GLU A 195 26.13 20.03 9.69
N ILE A 196 27.00 19.67 8.75
CA ILE A 196 27.71 18.40 8.69
C ILE A 196 29.22 18.69 8.74
N PRO A 197 29.89 18.51 9.90
CA PRO A 197 31.33 18.69 10.02
C PRO A 197 32.13 17.70 9.15
N PRO A 198 33.42 17.99 8.86
CA PRO A 198 34.31 17.06 8.18
C PRO A 198 34.36 15.68 8.86
N ALA A 199 34.55 14.62 8.07
CA ALA A 199 34.67 13.24 8.53
C ALA A 199 33.48 12.73 9.37
N THR A 200 32.31 13.36 9.24
CA THR A 200 31.09 12.99 9.98
C THR A 200 30.19 12.13 9.12
N VAL A 201 29.54 11.15 9.75
CA VAL A 201 28.43 10.40 9.17
C VAL A 201 27.13 10.86 9.82
N MET A 202 26.27 11.46 9.03
CA MET A 202 24.90 11.79 9.41
C MET A 202 23.97 10.64 9.00
N LYS A 203 23.08 10.22 9.90
CA LYS A 203 22.02 9.25 9.60
C LYS A 203 20.68 9.90 9.85
N LEU A 204 19.78 9.74 8.90
CA LEU A 204 18.43 10.28 8.94
C LEU A 204 17.44 9.19 8.59
N ARG A 205 16.28 9.24 9.22
CA ARG A 205 15.12 8.42 8.87
C ARG A 205 13.98 9.35 8.49
N ARG A 206 13.44 9.20 7.29
CA ARG A 206 12.38 10.06 6.75
C ARG A 206 11.18 9.22 6.34
N CYS A 207 9.99 9.78 6.50
CA CYS A 207 8.74 9.14 6.08
C CYS A 207 8.28 9.60 4.70
N PHE A 208 8.89 10.66 4.16
CA PHE A 208 8.53 11.26 2.89
C PHE A 208 9.75 11.30 1.98
N PRO A 209 9.56 11.12 0.66
CA PRO A 209 10.54 11.51 -0.34
C PRO A 209 11.03 12.92 -0.04
N SER A 210 12.34 13.09 -0.12
CA SER A 210 13.01 14.32 0.28
C SER A 210 13.96 14.77 -0.81
N LYS A 211 14.04 16.08 -1.04
CA LYS A 211 15.08 16.69 -1.85
C LYS A 211 16.21 17.16 -0.94
N LEU A 212 17.42 16.69 -1.21
CA LEU A 212 18.62 17.04 -0.46
C LEU A 212 19.49 17.96 -1.31
N GLN A 213 19.96 19.05 -0.73
CA GLN A 213 20.78 20.04 -1.44
C GLN A 213 21.83 20.64 -0.50
N LEU A 214 23.07 20.78 -0.96
CA LEU A 214 24.04 21.60 -0.22
C LEU A 214 23.66 23.07 -0.39
N VAL A 215 23.58 23.83 0.69
CA VAL A 215 23.13 25.24 0.65
C VAL A 215 24.00 26.10 -0.27
N ASP A 216 25.29 25.80 -0.34
CA ASP A 216 26.25 26.50 -1.20
C ASP A 216 26.36 25.90 -2.62
N SER A 217 25.46 25.00 -3.02
CA SER A 217 25.45 24.35 -4.33
C SER A 217 24.06 24.37 -4.98
N GLU A 218 24.04 24.37 -6.31
CA GLU A 218 22.83 24.16 -7.10
C GLU A 218 22.48 22.66 -7.22
N ASP A 219 23.43 21.77 -6.91
CA ASP A 219 23.23 20.33 -7.02
C ASP A 219 22.29 19.82 -5.94
N SER A 220 21.28 19.07 -6.38
CA SER A 220 20.33 18.42 -5.49
C SER A 220 20.09 16.98 -5.86
N VAL A 221 19.78 16.17 -4.85
CA VAL A 221 19.47 14.75 -4.98
C VAL A 221 18.08 14.51 -4.43
N SER A 222 17.17 14.07 -5.29
CA SER A 222 15.88 13.54 -4.85
C SER A 222 16.05 12.12 -4.33
N VAL A 223 15.47 11.87 -3.16
CA VAL A 223 15.56 10.60 -2.43
C VAL A 223 14.15 10.12 -2.10
N ALA A 224 13.72 9.05 -2.77
CA ALA A 224 12.46 8.36 -2.50
C ALA A 224 12.67 6.97 -1.85
N GLU A 225 13.92 6.51 -1.80
CA GLU A 225 14.33 5.20 -1.29
C GLU A 225 15.60 5.34 -0.43
N SER A 226 15.85 4.38 0.46
CA SER A 226 17.02 4.39 1.33
C SER A 226 18.33 4.47 0.53
N ILE A 227 19.25 5.34 0.93
CA ILE A 227 20.44 5.68 0.14
C ILE A 227 21.65 6.06 1.00
N GLU A 228 22.85 5.77 0.47
CA GLU A 228 24.10 6.33 0.97
C GLU A 228 24.61 7.44 0.03
N LEU A 229 24.88 8.61 0.61
CA LEU A 229 25.42 9.78 -0.05
C LEU A 229 26.79 10.14 0.52
N THR A 230 27.61 10.75 -0.31
CA THR A 230 28.91 11.31 0.07
C THR A 230 28.98 12.77 -0.36
N ILE A 231 29.45 13.63 0.54
CA ILE A 231 29.83 15.00 0.20
C ILE A 231 31.34 15.00 -0.03
N GLY A 232 31.75 15.21 -1.28
CA GLY A 232 33.15 15.29 -1.70
C GLY A 232 33.50 16.68 -2.25
N GLU A 233 34.66 16.78 -2.91
CA GLU A 233 35.08 18.03 -3.58
C GLU A 233 34.12 18.42 -4.72
N GLU A 234 33.51 17.42 -5.37
CA GLU A 234 32.54 17.57 -6.45
C GLU A 234 31.08 17.71 -5.93
N GLY A 235 30.89 17.97 -4.63
CA GLY A 235 29.56 18.17 -4.04
C GLY A 235 28.88 16.89 -3.54
N LEU A 236 27.55 16.88 -3.55
CA LEU A 236 26.71 15.80 -3.01
C LEU A 236 26.49 14.71 -4.06
N GLN A 237 27.02 13.51 -3.79
CA GLN A 237 26.96 12.39 -4.74
C GLN A 237 26.35 11.15 -4.12
N ARG A 238 25.66 10.36 -4.95
CA ARG A 238 25.26 9.00 -4.59
C ARG A 238 26.51 8.15 -4.49
N LYS A 239 26.64 7.36 -3.42
CA LYS A 239 27.70 6.34 -3.36
C LYS A 239 27.46 5.36 -4.52
N PRO A 240 28.50 4.97 -5.28
CA PRO A 240 28.36 3.93 -6.29
C PRO A 240 27.77 2.67 -5.63
N SER A 241 26.73 2.09 -6.23
CA SER A 241 26.26 0.75 -5.86
C SER A 241 27.44 -0.21 -5.97
N GLU A 242 27.69 -1.03 -4.96
CA GLU A 242 28.65 -2.13 -5.10
C GLU A 242 28.22 -2.99 -6.29
N PRO A 243 29.13 -3.37 -7.20
CA PRO A 243 28.79 -4.29 -8.26
C PRO A 243 28.28 -5.57 -7.62
N THR A 244 27.06 -5.98 -7.99
CA THR A 244 26.51 -7.29 -7.65
C THR A 244 27.52 -8.32 -8.15
N VAL A 245 28.19 -9.00 -7.22
CA VAL A 245 29.02 -10.15 -7.56
C VAL A 245 28.05 -11.23 -8.01
N GLU A 246 27.80 -11.32 -9.32
CA GLU A 246 27.19 -12.49 -9.91
C GLU A 246 28.09 -13.67 -9.54
N ALA A 247 27.55 -14.57 -8.71
CA ALA A 247 28.22 -15.82 -8.42
C ALA A 247 28.32 -16.61 -9.73
N GLU A 248 29.49 -16.56 -10.36
CA GLU A 248 29.86 -17.49 -11.43
C GLU A 248 29.71 -18.90 -10.86
N SER A 249 28.66 -19.61 -11.30
CA SER A 249 28.53 -21.04 -11.05
C SER A 249 29.65 -21.72 -11.82
N GLU A 250 30.73 -22.07 -11.13
CA GLU A 250 31.76 -22.96 -11.65
C GLU A 250 31.07 -24.26 -12.10
N GLY A 251 31.06 -24.48 -13.41
CA GLY A 251 30.62 -25.70 -14.03
C GLY A 251 31.52 -26.86 -13.59
N GLN A 252 30.95 -27.76 -12.79
CA GLN A 252 31.58 -29.04 -12.51
C GLN A 252 31.37 -29.95 -13.71
N ALA A 253 32.37 -29.99 -14.58
CA ALA A 253 32.58 -31.08 -15.50
C ALA A 253 33.11 -32.28 -14.70
N GLU A 254 32.32 -33.36 -14.62
CA GLU A 254 32.84 -34.65 -14.20
C GLU A 254 32.45 -35.71 -15.23
N SER A 255 33.44 -36.03 -16.06
CA SER A 255 33.53 -37.28 -16.81
C SER A 255 34.19 -38.30 -15.88
N THR A 256 33.57 -39.48 -15.68
CA THR A 256 34.20 -40.79 -15.93
C THR A 256 33.30 -41.97 -15.53
N ASN A 257 33.31 -42.97 -16.43
CA ASN A 257 32.84 -44.36 -16.38
C ASN A 257 31.34 -44.70 -16.41
#